data_AF-A0A962Z120-F1
#
_entry.id   AF-A0A962Z120-F1
#
_cell.length_a   1.000
_cell.length_b   1.000
_cell.length_c   1.000
_cell.angle_alpha   90.00
_cell.angle_beta   90.00
_cell.angle_gamma   90.00
#
_symmetry.space_group_name_H-M   'P 1'
#
loop_
_entity.id
_entity.type
_entity.pdbx_description
1 polymer ?
#
loop_
_entity_poly.entity_id
_entity_poly.type
_entity_poly.pdbx_seq_one_letter_code
_entity_poly.pdbx_strand_id
1 'polypeptide(L)'
;SGAHASLAVRVTDHPIAAALCRACNSPLVSTSANPSGSRPARTAFAVRRYFPTGVDLIVTAPVGDLLQPTRIRSALDGREIRP
;
A
#
# COMPACT_ATOMS: atom_id res chain seq x y z
N SER A 1 4.45 -14.32 -2.79
CA SER A 1 5.52 -14.65 -3.76
C SER A 1 5.32 -13.80 -5.00
N GLY A 2 6.38 -13.50 -5.76
CA GLY A 2 6.29 -12.79 -7.04
C GLY A 2 6.03 -13.71 -8.24
N ALA A 3 5.56 -14.95 -7.99
CA ALA A 3 5.43 -16.00 -8.99
C ALA A 3 4.09 -15.88 -9.76
N HIS A 4 3.86 -14.73 -10.38
CA HIS A 4 2.67 -14.47 -11.17
C HIS A 4 3.06 -13.88 -12.53
N ALA A 5 2.40 -14.33 -13.60
CA ALA A 5 2.59 -13.76 -14.94
C ALA A 5 1.97 -12.35 -15.10
N SER A 6 1.17 -11.92 -14.11
CA SER A 6 0.46 -10.64 -14.08
C SER A 6 0.88 -9.79 -12.88
N LEU A 7 0.79 -8.46 -13.04
CA LEU A 7 1.04 -7.49 -11.97
C LEU A 7 -0.27 -6.84 -11.50
N ALA A 8 -0.45 -6.74 -10.18
CA ALA A 8 -1.51 -5.92 -9.59
C ALA A 8 -1.06 -4.45 -9.53
N VAL A 9 -1.83 -3.56 -10.15
CA VAL A 9 -1.56 -2.11 -10.19
C VAL A 9 -2.72 -1.36 -9.55
N ARG A 10 -2.40 -0.26 -8.85
CA ARG A 10 -3.39 0.66 -8.29
C ARG A 10 -3.02 2.10 -8.64
N VAL A 11 -3.96 2.83 -9.23
CA VAL A 11 -3.90 4.29 -9.32
C VAL A 11 -4.43 4.83 -7.99
N THR A 12 -3.57 5.53 -7.24
CA THR A 12 -3.91 6.01 -5.90
C THR A 12 -4.60 7.36 -5.96
N ASP A 13 -5.69 7.50 -5.21
CA ASP A 13 -6.37 8.77 -4.96
C ASP A 13 -5.80 9.49 -3.72
N HIS A 14 -4.81 8.89 -3.05
CA HIS A 14 -4.18 9.50 -1.88
C HIS A 14 -3.17 10.58 -2.32
N PRO A 15 -3.39 11.87 -1.97
CA PRO A 15 -2.63 12.99 -2.54
C PRO A 15 -1.13 12.88 -2.28
N ILE A 16 -0.73 12.45 -1.08
CA ILE A 16 0.68 12.28 -0.70
C ILE A 16 1.33 11.10 -1.42
N ALA A 17 0.66 9.95 -1.54
CA ALA A 17 1.21 8.82 -2.29
C ALA A 17 1.39 9.18 -3.77
N ALA A 18 0.44 9.90 -4.36
CA ALA A 18 0.55 10.40 -5.73
C ALA A 18 1.70 11.42 -5.87
N ALA A 19 1.89 12.31 -4.89
CA ALA A 19 2.99 13.26 -4.88
C ALA A 19 4.35 12.55 -4.78
N LEU A 20 4.47 11.48 -3.98
CA LEU A 20 5.68 10.67 -3.89
C LEU A 20 6.01 9.99 -5.23
N CYS A 21 5.03 9.36 -5.89
CA CYS A 21 5.25 8.77 -7.22
C CYS A 21 5.76 9.82 -8.22
N ARG A 22 5.18 11.03 -8.21
CA ARG A 22 5.62 12.14 -9.09
C ARG A 22 7.01 12.64 -8.76
N ALA A 23 7.32 12.83 -7.47
CA ALA A 23 8.63 13.30 -7.02
C ALA A 23 9.75 12.31 -7.37
N CYS A 24 9.47 11.01 -7.28
CA CYS A 24 10.40 9.95 -7.68
C CYS A 24 10.42 9.68 -9.18
N ASN A 25 9.51 10.30 -9.96
CA ASN A 25 9.27 10.00 -11.38
C ASN A 25 9.16 8.49 -11.66
N SER A 26 8.48 7.76 -10.78
CA SER A 26 8.48 6.29 -10.78
C SER A 26 7.25 5.72 -10.05
N PRO A 27 6.71 4.55 -10.45
CA PRO A 27 5.73 3.83 -9.65
C PRO A 27 6.32 3.35 -8.32
N LEU A 28 5.49 3.34 -7.28
CA LEU A 28 5.86 2.82 -5.96
C LEU A 28 5.33 1.41 -5.77
N VAL A 29 6.24 0.48 -5.46
CA VAL A 29 5.87 -0.85 -4.96
C VAL A 29 5.54 -0.71 -3.48
N SER A 30 4.32 -1.09 -3.10
CA SER A 30 3.81 -0.90 -1.74
C SER A 30 3.04 -2.14 -1.27
N THR A 31 3.21 -2.45 0.02
CA THR A 31 2.36 -3.37 0.79
C THR A 31 1.73 -2.61 1.95
N SER A 32 0.90 -3.28 2.74
CA SER A 32 0.42 -2.70 4.00
C SER A 32 1.57 -2.61 5.01
N ALA A 33 1.67 -1.47 5.71
CA ALA A 33 2.77 -1.20 6.65
C ALA A 33 2.57 -1.97 7.97
N ASN A 34 2.90 -3.26 7.96
CA ASN A 34 2.80 -4.15 9.12
C ASN A 34 3.72 -5.37 8.98
N PRO A 35 4.14 -6.00 10.09
CA PRO A 35 4.71 -7.34 10.06
C PRO A 35 3.71 -8.33 9.45
N SER A 36 4.20 -9.34 8.74
CA SER A 36 3.35 -10.36 8.11
C SER A 36 2.36 -10.97 9.11
N GLY A 37 1.09 -11.06 8.72
CA GLY A 37 0.00 -11.57 9.56
C GLY A 37 -0.59 -10.58 10.58
N SER A 38 0.04 -9.41 10.78
CA SER A 38 -0.49 -8.36 11.66
C SER A 38 -1.50 -7.45 10.96
N ARG A 39 -2.26 -6.68 11.75
CA ARG A 39 -3.16 -5.65 11.20
C ARG A 39 -2.34 -4.50 10.58
N PRO A 40 -2.79 -3.93 9.44
CA PRO A 40 -2.15 -2.75 8.86
C PRO A 40 -2.09 -1.58 9.84
N ALA A 41 -0.94 -0.90 9.92
CA ALA A 41 -0.85 0.36 10.65
C ALA A 41 -1.69 1.45 9.97
N ARG A 42 -2.42 2.23 10.77
CA ARG A 42 -3.18 3.42 10.33
C ARG A 42 -2.62 4.74 10.86
N THR A 43 -1.58 4.67 11.69
CA THR A 43 -0.94 5.84 12.29
C THR A 43 0.58 5.69 12.23
N ALA A 44 1.29 6.82 12.16
CA ALA A 44 2.75 6.83 12.22
C ALA A 44 3.28 6.20 13.52
N PHE A 45 2.56 6.37 14.64
CA PHE A 45 2.90 5.72 15.90
C PHE A 45 2.85 4.19 15.81
N ALA A 46 1.82 3.63 15.18
CA ALA A 46 1.72 2.18 14.96
C ALA A 46 2.85 1.67 14.06
N VAL A 47 3.23 2.42 13.00
CA VAL A 47 4.38 2.09 12.15
C VAL A 47 5.67 2.06 12.97
N ARG A 48 5.95 3.09 13.79
CA ARG A 48 7.14 3.14 14.66
C ARG A 48 7.17 2.00 15.68
N ARG A 49 6.02 1.60 16.21
CA ARG A 49 5.93 0.46 17.13
C ARG A 49 6.20 -0.87 16.43
N TYR A 50 5.69 -1.04 15.21
CA TYR A 50 5.93 -2.25 14.42
C TYR A 50 7.37 -2.35 13.93
N PHE A 51 7.96 -1.22 13.55
CA PHE A 51 9.31 -1.14 12.98
C PHE A 51 10.11 -0.10 13.76
N PRO A 52 10.62 -0.44 14.96
CA PRO A 52 11.42 0.48 15.77
C PRO A 52 12.73 0.87 15.07
N THR A 53 13.21 0.03 14.16
CA THR A 53 14.38 0.22 13.30
C THR A 53 14.10 -0.30 11.89
N GLY A 54 14.95 0.05 10.91
CA GLY A 54 14.87 -0.47 9.54
C GLY A 54 13.90 0.27 8.60
N VAL A 55 13.33 1.39 9.05
CA VAL A 55 12.53 2.30 8.21
C VAL A 55 13.26 3.64 8.13
N ASP A 56 13.69 4.02 6.94
CA ASP A 56 14.44 5.27 6.72
C ASP A 56 13.57 6.51 6.89
N LEU A 57 12.28 6.42 6.53
CA LEU A 57 11.36 7.55 6.56
C LEU A 57 9.92 7.10 6.86
N ILE A 58 9.25 7.84 7.74
CA ILE A 58 7.80 7.72 7.99
C ILE A 58 7.15 9.07 7.68
N VAL A 59 6.28 9.07 6.67
CA VAL A 59 5.49 10.25 6.31
C VAL A 59 4.18 10.22 7.11
N THR A 60 3.98 11.20 7.98
CA THR A 60 2.78 11.30 8.82
C THR A 60 1.68 12.04 8.06
N ALA A 61 0.58 11.33 7.78
CA ALA A 61 -0.62 11.90 7.20
C ALA A 61 -1.84 11.03 7.52
N PRO A 62 -3.07 11.60 7.43
CA PRO A 62 -4.28 10.80 7.49
C PRO A 62 -4.25 9.72 6.40
N VAL A 63 -4.59 8.48 6.76
CA VAL A 63 -4.86 7.41 5.79
C VAL A 63 -6.33 7.45 5.38
N GLY A 64 -6.68 6.83 4.25
CA GLY A 64 -8.07 6.72 3.84
C GLY A 64 -8.96 5.95 4.84
N ASP A 65 -10.27 6.15 4.71
CA ASP A 65 -11.28 5.61 5.64
C ASP A 65 -11.69 4.17 5.35
N LEU A 66 -11.18 3.58 4.26
CA LEU A 66 -11.47 2.20 3.90
C LEU A 66 -11.14 1.25 5.06
N LEU A 67 -12.16 0.53 5.53
CA LEU A 67 -12.04 -0.44 6.61
C LEU A 67 -11.38 -1.74 6.15
N GLN A 68 -11.42 -2.01 4.84
CA GLN A 68 -10.86 -3.20 4.22
C GLN A 68 -9.84 -2.82 3.14
N PRO A 69 -8.89 -3.71 2.80
CA PRO A 69 -8.00 -3.51 1.66
C PRO A 69 -8.78 -3.23 0.37
N THR A 70 -8.16 -2.52 -0.57
CA THR A 70 -8.80 -2.21 -1.85
C THR A 70 -9.11 -3.47 -2.65
N ARG A 71 -10.24 -3.47 -3.36
CA ARG A 71 -10.63 -4.51 -4.31
C ARG A 71 -9.53 -4.76 -5.35
N ILE A 72 -9.39 -6.00 -5.78
CA ILE A 72 -8.52 -6.39 -6.89
C ILE A 72 -9.37 -7.13 -7.92
N ARG A 73 -9.36 -6.63 -9.17
CA ARG A 73 -10.00 -7.27 -10.32
C ARG A 73 -8.97 -7.48 -11.41
N SER A 74 -9.09 -8.59 -12.13
CA SER A 74 -8.33 -8.85 -13.34
C SER A 74 -8.89 -7.99 -14.47
N ALA A 75 -8.02 -7.24 -15.14
CA ALA A 75 -8.41 -6.41 -16.28
C ALA A 75 -8.66 -7.22 -17.56
N LEU A 76 -8.19 -8.48 -17.61
CA LEU A 76 -8.30 -9.35 -18.79
C LEU A 76 -9.70 -9.94 -18.95
N ASP A 77 -10.32 -10.33 -17.82
CA ASP A 77 -11.56 -11.10 -17.80
C ASP A 77 -12.59 -10.55 -16.78
N GLY A 78 -12.26 -9.47 -16.07
CA GLY A 78 -13.13 -8.86 -15.05
C GLY A 78 -13.24 -9.66 -13.75
N ARG A 79 -12.53 -10.79 -13.62
CA ARG A 79 -12.62 -11.65 -12.44
C ARG A 79 -12.18 -10.91 -11.19
N GLU A 80 -12.99 -11.02 -10.12
CA GLU A 80 -12.62 -10.50 -8.82
C GLU A 80 -11.64 -11.44 -8.12
N ILE A 81 -10.45 -10.92 -7.80
CA ILE A 81 -9.36 -11.64 -7.10
C ILE A 81 -9.47 -11.39 -5.59
N ARG A 82 -9.87 -10.18 -5.21
CA ARG A 82 -10.16 -9.78 -3.82
C ARG A 82 -11.32 -8.78 -3.82
N PRO A 83 -12.34 -8.95 -2.97
CA PRO A 83 -13.46 -8.01 -2.87
C PRO A 83 -13.08 -6.62 -2.32
#